data_AF-A0A9D4B6F5-F1
#
_entry.id   AF-A0A9D4B6F5-F1
#
_cell.length_a   1.000
_cell.length_b   1.000
_cell.length_c   1.000
_cell.angle_alpha   90.00
_cell.angle_beta   90.00
_cell.angle_gamma   90.00
#
_symmetry.space_group_name_H-M   'P 1'
#
loop_
_entity.id
_entity.type
_entity.pdbx_description
1 polymer ?
#
loop_
_entity_poly.entity_id
_entity_poly.type
_entity_poly.pdbx_seq_one_letter_code
_entity_poly.pdbx_strand_id
1 'polypeptide(L)'
;MKTRLSPGLLLLIFLLLACLAAAGRETPYEKFQRQHVDTSGSWEPDPNRYCNFMMPRRNMTVSFCKDFNSFIHGVLAVITAVCGSGGTWHHGDFYYSNSPFQVTDCQTTGASRWPRCIYRGDGRSSRICVACQNGQPVHYARPSVCGGP
;
A
#
# COMPACT_ATOMS: atom_id res chain seq x y z
N MET A 1 -3.74 -46.36 21.66
CA MET A 1 -2.29 -46.11 21.85
C MET A 1 -2.12 -44.61 22.12
N LYS A 2 -1.66 -44.20 23.31
CA LYS A 2 -1.41 -42.79 23.65
C LYS A 2 0.03 -42.45 23.30
N THR A 3 0.25 -41.80 22.16
CA THR A 3 1.56 -41.28 21.78
C THR A 3 1.94 -40.17 22.76
N ARG A 4 2.96 -40.40 23.60
CA ARG A 4 3.53 -39.33 24.44
C ARG A 4 4.54 -38.58 23.58
N LEU A 5 4.27 -37.30 23.29
CA LEU A 5 5.28 -36.43 22.70
C LEU A 5 6.38 -36.17 23.75
N SER A 6 7.64 -36.33 23.36
CA SER A 6 8.76 -36.03 24.24
C SER A 6 8.85 -34.52 24.52
N PRO A 7 9.38 -34.09 25.67
CA PRO A 7 9.58 -32.66 25.97
C PRO A 7 10.39 -31.93 24.89
N GLY A 8 11.37 -32.62 24.27
CA GLY A 8 12.15 -32.08 23.16
C GLY A 8 11.32 -31.88 21.89
N LEU A 9 10.40 -32.79 21.57
CA LEU A 9 9.50 -32.64 20.43
C LEU A 9 8.51 -31.48 20.64
N LEU A 10 8.00 -31.31 21.87
CA LEU A 10 7.16 -30.17 22.22
C LEU A 10 7.92 -28.85 22.07
N LEU A 11 9.16 -28.77 22.57
CA LEU A 11 10.00 -27.58 22.43
C LEU A 11 10.27 -27.21 20.97
N LEU A 12 10.55 -28.21 20.12
CA LEU A 12 10.72 -27.99 18.67
C LEU A 12 9.45 -27.47 18.00
N ILE A 13 8.27 -27.99 18.35
CA ILE A 13 6.99 -27.51 17.84
C ILE A 13 6.74 -26.05 18.27
N PHE A 14 7.01 -25.72 19.54
CA PHE A 14 6.89 -24.34 20.03
C PHE A 14 7.85 -23.38 19.32
N LEU A 15 9.09 -23.79 19.10
CA LEU A 15 10.08 -23.00 18.36
C LEU A 15 9.67 -22.81 16.90
N LEU A 16 9.15 -23.85 16.23
CA LEU A 16 8.60 -23.74 14.87
C LEU A 16 7.45 -22.74 14.82
N LEU A 17 6.47 -22.87 15.73
CA LEU A 17 5.32 -21.96 15.79
C LEU A 17 5.75 -20.51 16.07
N ALA A 18 6.74 -20.30 16.94
CA ALA A 18 7.30 -18.97 17.20
C ALA A 18 8.03 -18.40 15.97
N CYS A 19 8.81 -19.21 15.26
CA CYS A 19 9.46 -18.81 14.00
C CYS A 19 8.42 -18.49 12.91
N LEU A 20 7.37 -19.30 12.76
CA LEU A 20 6.26 -19.05 11.83
C LEU A 20 5.49 -17.76 12.18
N ALA A 21 5.29 -17.48 13.47
CA ALA A 21 4.65 -16.25 13.92
C ALA A 21 5.53 -15.01 13.72
N ALA A 22 6.86 -15.17 13.78
CA ALA A 22 7.81 -14.10 13.49
C ALA A 22 8.02 -13.86 11.98
N ALA A 23 7.79 -14.88 11.14
CA ALA A 23 8.11 -14.88 9.72
C ALA A 23 7.12 -14.12 8.80
N GLY A 24 6.16 -13.34 9.30
CA GLY A 24 5.07 -12.90 8.44
C GLY A 24 4.35 -11.60 8.80
N ARG A 25 5.05 -10.59 9.33
CA ARG A 25 4.45 -9.24 9.46
C ARG A 25 4.93 -8.35 8.32
N GLU A 26 3.97 -7.96 7.47
CA GLU A 26 4.16 -6.93 6.45
C GLU A 26 4.69 -5.64 7.11
N THR A 27 5.85 -5.18 6.66
CA THR A 27 6.45 -3.92 7.09
C THR A 27 5.67 -2.71 6.56
N PRO A 28 5.82 -1.52 7.16
CA PRO A 28 5.17 -0.30 6.63
C PRO A 28 5.51 0.00 5.16
N TYR A 29 6.76 -0.24 4.75
CA TYR A 29 7.20 -0.04 3.36
C TYR A 29 6.60 -1.09 2.41
N GLU A 30 6.54 -2.36 2.80
CA GLU A 30 5.85 -3.40 2.00
C GLU A 30 4.35 -3.10 1.87
N LYS A 31 3.73 -2.64 2.96
CA LYS A 31 2.33 -2.18 2.94
C LYS A 31 2.14 -0.99 2.00
N PHE A 32 3.04 -0.02 2.01
CA PHE A 32 3.01 1.10 1.07
C PHE A 32 3.10 0.60 -0.38
N GLN A 33 4.04 -0.29 -0.68
CA GLN A 33 4.18 -0.88 -2.01
C GLN A 33 2.91 -1.60 -2.45
N ARG A 34 2.38 -2.49 -1.62
CA ARG A 34 1.14 -3.22 -1.90
C ARG A 34 -0.03 -2.27 -2.14
N GLN A 35 -0.19 -1.24 -1.31
CA GLN A 35 -1.37 -0.36 -1.39
C GLN A 35 -1.24 0.71 -2.46
N HIS A 36 -0.03 1.22 -2.73
CA HIS A 36 0.14 2.47 -3.47
C HIS A 36 1.04 2.38 -4.70
N VAL A 37 1.80 1.32 -4.92
CA VAL A 37 2.71 1.25 -6.07
C VAL A 37 2.19 0.30 -7.13
N ASP A 38 2.07 0.75 -8.38
CA ASP A 38 1.86 -0.12 -9.54
C ASP A 38 2.98 0.04 -10.57
N THR A 39 3.77 -1.01 -10.74
CA THR A 39 4.88 -1.06 -11.70
C THR A 39 4.46 -1.68 -13.04
N SER A 40 3.22 -2.17 -13.17
CA SER A 40 2.78 -2.96 -14.33
C SER A 40 2.47 -2.14 -15.60
N GLY A 41 2.59 -0.81 -15.54
CA GLY A 41 2.29 0.09 -16.66
C GLY A 41 0.79 0.19 -16.95
N SER A 42 0.41 0.94 -17.99
CA SER A 42 -1.00 1.21 -18.36
C SER A 42 -1.68 0.02 -19.04
N TRP A 43 -1.86 -1.09 -18.33
CA TRP A 43 -2.54 -2.28 -18.86
C TRP A 43 -4.08 -2.14 -18.91
N GLU A 44 -4.65 -1.25 -18.10
CA GLU A 44 -6.09 -0.95 -18.07
C GLU A 44 -6.30 0.57 -18.18
N PRO A 45 -6.77 1.08 -19.33
CA PRO A 45 -6.94 2.51 -19.55
C PRO A 45 -8.20 3.09 -18.90
N ASP A 46 -9.20 2.28 -18.54
CA ASP A 46 -10.39 2.75 -17.81
C ASP A 46 -10.11 2.79 -16.29
N PRO A 47 -10.03 3.98 -15.67
CA PRO A 47 -9.73 4.10 -14.24
C PRO A 47 -10.73 3.37 -13.33
N ASN A 48 -12.01 3.29 -13.73
CA ASN A 48 -13.02 2.59 -12.93
C ASN A 48 -12.74 1.08 -12.94
N ARG A 49 -12.48 0.50 -14.11
CA ARG A 49 -12.13 -0.93 -14.22
C ARG A 49 -10.83 -1.23 -13.48
N TYR A 50 -9.83 -0.37 -13.66
CA TYR A 50 -8.56 -0.46 -12.96
C TYR A 50 -8.77 -0.51 -11.44
N CYS A 51 -9.53 0.42 -10.87
CA CYS A 51 -9.78 0.45 -9.43
C CYS A 51 -10.56 -0.77 -8.93
N ASN A 52 -11.62 -1.17 -9.65
CA ASN A 52 -12.42 -2.34 -9.26
C ASN A 52 -11.61 -3.65 -9.33
N PHE A 53 -10.57 -3.71 -10.16
CA PHE A 53 -9.65 -4.83 -10.21
C PHE A 53 -8.51 -4.74 -9.18
N MET A 54 -7.90 -3.58 -9.04
CA MET A 54 -6.69 -3.41 -8.23
C MET A 54 -6.97 -3.38 -6.73
N MET A 55 -8.07 -2.74 -6.30
CA MET A 55 -8.43 -2.69 -4.87
C MET A 55 -8.52 -4.09 -4.23
N PRO A 56 -9.23 -5.08 -4.81
CA PRO A 56 -9.23 -6.44 -4.28
C PRO A 56 -7.90 -7.17 -4.50
N ARG A 57 -7.26 -7.01 -5.68
CA ARG A 57 -5.95 -7.64 -5.97
C ARG A 57 -4.87 -7.24 -4.97
N ARG A 58 -4.99 -6.06 -4.37
CA ARG A 58 -4.07 -5.53 -3.35
C ARG A 58 -4.55 -5.77 -1.92
N ASN A 59 -5.55 -6.63 -1.70
CA ASN A 59 -6.09 -6.97 -0.39
C ASN A 59 -6.60 -5.74 0.39
N MET A 60 -7.27 -4.80 -0.29
CA MET A 60 -7.88 -3.62 0.34
C MET A 60 -9.41 -3.73 0.47
N THR A 61 -9.98 -4.89 0.16
CA THR A 61 -11.42 -5.18 0.22
C THR A 61 -11.78 -6.43 1.03
N VAL A 62 -10.84 -6.95 1.84
CA VAL A 62 -10.98 -8.26 2.50
C VAL A 62 -12.04 -8.25 3.60
N SER A 63 -11.98 -7.29 4.53
CA SER A 63 -12.90 -7.19 5.67
C SER A 63 -13.82 -5.97 5.61
N PHE A 64 -13.46 -4.97 4.81
CA PHE A 64 -14.25 -3.77 4.53
C PHE A 64 -13.81 -3.21 3.18
N CYS A 65 -14.60 -2.33 2.59
CA CYS A 65 -14.17 -1.59 1.40
C CYS A 65 -13.31 -0.41 1.86
N LYS A 66 -12.00 -0.43 1.59
CA LYS A 66 -11.18 0.77 1.84
C LYS A 66 -11.74 1.92 1.02
N ASP A 67 -12.14 3.01 1.70
CA ASP A 67 -12.91 4.09 1.05
C ASP A 67 -12.14 4.79 -0.05
N PHE A 68 -10.84 4.99 0.14
CA PHE A 68 -10.00 5.68 -0.83
C PHE A 68 -8.61 5.09 -0.88
N ASN A 69 -8.03 5.09 -2.08
CA ASN A 69 -6.64 4.75 -2.28
C ASN A 69 -6.09 5.41 -3.56
N SER A 70 -4.84 5.83 -3.55
CA SER A 70 -4.13 6.28 -4.74
C SER A 70 -3.08 5.24 -5.15
N PHE A 71 -3.06 4.89 -6.44
CA PHE A 71 -2.00 4.09 -7.05
C PHE A 71 -1.07 4.98 -7.84
N ILE A 72 0.21 4.96 -7.48
CA ILE A 72 1.31 5.62 -8.17
C ILE A 72 1.84 4.66 -9.23
N HIS A 73 1.78 5.08 -10.49
CA HIS A 73 2.31 4.33 -11.60
C HIS A 73 3.76 4.72 -11.86
N GLY A 74 4.66 3.75 -11.79
CA GLY A 74 6.07 4.01 -12.05
C GLY A 74 7.01 2.96 -11.48
N VAL A 75 8.30 3.16 -11.70
CA VAL A 75 9.35 2.29 -11.18
C VAL A 75 9.50 2.51 -9.68
N LEU A 76 9.49 1.42 -8.91
CA LEU A 76 9.58 1.47 -7.44
C LEU A 76 10.77 2.30 -6.94
N ALA A 77 11.95 2.13 -7.55
CA ALA A 77 13.15 2.89 -7.15
C ALA A 77 12.97 4.42 -7.30
N VAL A 78 12.23 4.88 -8.32
CA VAL A 78 11.94 6.30 -8.54
C VAL A 78 10.94 6.82 -7.50
N ILE A 79 9.96 6.01 -7.13
CA ILE A 79 8.98 6.34 -6.08
C ILE A 79 9.68 6.40 -4.71
N THR A 80 10.55 5.44 -4.41
CA THR A 80 11.33 5.42 -3.15
C THR A 80 12.28 6.61 -3.06
N ALA A 81 12.88 7.04 -4.18
CA ALA A 81 13.75 8.20 -4.22
C ALA A 81 13.05 9.52 -3.80
N VAL A 82 11.71 9.58 -3.77
CA VAL A 82 10.97 10.74 -3.23
C VAL A 82 11.35 11.04 -1.78
N CYS A 83 11.74 10.02 -1.01
CA CYS A 83 12.23 10.19 0.36
C CYS A 83 13.71 10.65 0.45
N GLY A 84 14.23 11.25 -0.63
CA GLY A 84 15.62 11.68 -0.76
C GLY A 84 15.80 12.55 -2.02
N SER A 85 16.67 12.13 -2.93
CA SER A 85 17.05 12.93 -4.12
C SER A 85 15.90 13.22 -5.10
N GLY A 86 14.85 12.41 -5.11
CA GLY A 86 13.67 12.55 -5.96
C GLY A 86 12.56 13.40 -5.37
N GLY A 87 12.71 13.92 -4.14
CA GLY A 87 11.72 14.74 -3.48
C GLY A 87 12.30 15.96 -2.77
N THR A 88 11.41 16.79 -2.28
CA THR A 88 11.71 17.96 -1.44
C THR A 88 10.97 17.76 -0.12
N TRP A 89 11.71 17.85 0.98
CA TRP A 89 11.12 17.83 2.33
C TRP A 89 10.13 18.98 2.48
N HIS A 90 8.99 18.72 3.13
CA HIS A 90 7.95 19.72 3.33
C HIS A 90 7.71 20.05 4.80
N HIS A 91 7.29 19.07 5.61
CA HIS A 91 7.16 19.19 7.06
C HIS A 91 7.14 17.80 7.70
N GLY A 92 7.59 17.68 8.96
CA GLY A 92 7.64 16.39 9.67
C GLY A 92 8.33 15.31 8.84
N ASP A 93 7.63 14.21 8.60
CA ASP A 93 8.10 13.10 7.77
C ASP A 93 7.67 13.21 6.30
N PHE A 94 6.98 14.29 5.89
CA PHE A 94 6.38 14.42 4.55
C PHE A 94 7.34 15.03 3.52
N TYR A 95 7.35 14.39 2.35
CA TYR A 95 8.11 14.81 1.17
C TYR A 95 7.18 14.92 -0.03
N TYR A 96 7.35 15.97 -0.82
CA TYR A 96 6.74 16.07 -2.15
C TYR A 96 7.71 15.56 -3.20
N SER A 97 7.23 14.78 -4.17
CA SER A 97 8.04 14.43 -5.33
C SER A 97 8.44 15.69 -6.11
N ASN A 98 9.66 15.71 -6.67
CA ASN A 98 10.13 16.84 -7.48
C ASN A 98 9.46 16.88 -8.85
N SER A 99 9.13 15.72 -9.39
CA SER A 99 8.41 15.54 -10.65
C SER A 99 7.04 14.92 -10.44
N PRO A 100 6.07 15.14 -11.35
CA PRO A 100 4.78 14.48 -11.28
C PRO A 100 4.89 12.98 -11.61
N PHE A 101 4.00 12.19 -11.00
CA PHE A 101 3.74 10.81 -11.37
C PHE A 101 2.37 10.69 -12.02
N GLN A 102 2.17 9.64 -12.82
CA GLN A 102 0.82 9.19 -13.15
C GLN A 102 0.22 8.52 -11.91
N VAL A 103 -0.99 8.91 -11.55
CA VAL A 103 -1.69 8.43 -10.36
C VAL A 103 -3.11 8.06 -10.73
N THR A 104 -3.61 6.93 -10.22
CA THR A 104 -5.04 6.61 -10.24
C THR A 104 -5.60 6.65 -8.83
N ASP A 105 -6.50 7.59 -8.57
CA ASP A 105 -7.28 7.65 -7.34
C ASP A 105 -8.50 6.75 -7.47
N CYS A 106 -8.72 5.91 -6.46
CA CYS A 106 -9.84 4.99 -6.33
C CYS A 106 -10.68 5.41 -5.14
N GLN A 107 -11.94 5.78 -5.37
CA GLN A 107 -12.89 6.18 -4.33
C GLN A 107 -14.11 5.26 -4.36
N THR A 108 -14.57 4.77 -3.21
CA THR A 108 -15.82 4.00 -3.12
C THR A 108 -17.01 4.81 -3.63
N THR A 109 -17.93 4.15 -4.32
CA THR A 109 -19.20 4.75 -4.75
C THR A 109 -20.27 4.60 -3.67
N GLY A 110 -21.34 5.38 -3.74
CA GLY A 110 -22.49 5.24 -2.82
C GLY A 110 -23.22 3.89 -2.91
N ALA A 111 -22.98 3.11 -3.97
CA ALA A 111 -23.51 1.75 -4.11
C ALA A 111 -22.62 0.67 -3.47
N SER A 112 -21.41 1.04 -3.04
CA SER A 112 -20.43 0.13 -2.45
C SER A 112 -20.87 -0.33 -1.06
N ARG A 113 -20.96 -1.65 -0.85
CA ARG A 113 -21.14 -2.27 0.47
C ARG A 113 -20.40 -3.58 0.54
N TRP A 114 -19.60 -3.79 1.58
CA TRP A 114 -18.91 -5.07 1.74
C TRP A 114 -19.94 -6.23 1.77
N PRO A 115 -19.73 -7.34 1.03
CA PRO A 115 -18.50 -7.72 0.31
C PRO A 115 -18.38 -7.21 -1.14
N ARG A 116 -19.37 -6.49 -1.68
CA ARG A 116 -19.34 -5.92 -3.02
C ARG A 116 -18.82 -4.48 -3.00
N CYS A 117 -17.51 -4.33 -3.08
CA CYS A 117 -16.85 -3.03 -3.17
C CYS A 117 -16.85 -2.50 -4.61
N ILE A 118 -17.38 -1.30 -4.81
CA ILE A 118 -17.46 -0.65 -6.13
C ILE A 118 -16.72 0.68 -6.06
N TYR A 119 -15.80 0.88 -6.99
CA TYR A 119 -14.92 2.03 -7.05
C TYR A 119 -15.15 2.86 -8.30
N ARG A 120 -15.09 4.19 -8.12
CA ARG A 120 -14.83 5.16 -9.17
C ARG A 120 -13.32 5.43 -9.20
N GLY A 121 -12.75 5.39 -10.40
CA GLY A 121 -11.37 5.78 -10.64
C GLY A 121 -11.26 7.18 -11.23
N ASP A 122 -10.17 7.87 -10.91
CA ASP A 122 -9.77 9.13 -11.52
C ASP A 122 -8.26 9.09 -11.79
N GLY A 123 -7.88 9.20 -13.06
CA GLY A 123 -6.48 9.19 -13.49
C GLY A 123 -5.96 10.61 -13.66
N ARG A 124 -4.81 10.93 -13.07
CA ARG A 124 -4.17 12.24 -13.21
C ARG A 124 -2.65 12.17 -13.20
N SER A 125 -2.03 13.21 -13.75
CA SER A 125 -0.61 13.49 -13.55
C SER A 125 -0.46 14.52 -12.43
N SER A 126 0.20 14.16 -11.33
CA SER A 126 0.38 15.06 -10.19
C SER A 126 1.65 14.77 -9.41
N ARG A 127 2.21 15.80 -8.76
CA ARG A 127 3.20 15.58 -7.70
C ARG A 127 2.53 14.79 -6.57
N ILE A 128 3.26 13.83 -6.01
CA ILE A 128 2.77 13.02 -4.90
C ILE A 128 3.38 13.52 -3.60
N CYS A 129 2.68 13.25 -2.50
CA CYS A 129 3.18 13.49 -1.17
C CYS A 129 3.16 12.21 -0.35
N VAL A 130 4.30 11.89 0.26
CA VAL A 130 4.48 10.66 1.02
C VAL A 130 5.14 10.96 2.36
N ALA A 131 4.75 10.24 3.40
CA ALA A 131 5.50 10.21 4.64
C ALA A 131 6.63 9.19 4.52
N CYS A 132 7.83 9.57 4.94
CA CYS A 132 9.05 8.81 4.79
C CYS A 132 9.62 8.42 6.16
N GLN A 133 10.05 7.17 6.30
CA GLN A 133 10.80 6.67 7.45
C GLN A 133 12.04 5.94 6.95
N ASN A 134 13.22 6.28 7.48
CA ASN A 134 14.50 5.67 7.08
C ASN A 134 14.74 5.66 5.55
N GLY A 135 14.35 6.75 4.86
CA GLY A 135 14.48 6.87 3.41
C GLY A 135 13.48 6.06 2.58
N GLN A 136 12.45 5.47 3.21
CA GLN A 136 11.41 4.69 2.54
C GLN A 136 10.03 5.29 2.73
N PRO A 137 9.17 5.31 1.69
CA PRO A 137 7.80 5.79 1.82
C PRO A 137 6.96 4.77 2.60
N VAL A 138 6.27 5.24 3.64
CA VAL A 138 5.43 4.39 4.50
C VAL A 138 3.95 4.76 4.43
N HIS A 139 3.63 5.99 4.01
CA HIS A 139 2.25 6.45 3.83
C HIS A 139 2.11 7.34 2.61
N TYR A 140 1.03 7.15 1.84
CA TYR A 140 0.58 8.11 0.84
C TYR A 140 -0.35 9.11 1.49
N ALA A 141 -0.09 10.40 1.34
CA ALA A 141 -0.94 11.43 1.91
C ALA A 141 -1.68 12.21 0.81
N ARG A 142 -2.97 12.44 1.08
CA ARG A 142 -3.78 13.32 0.23
C ARG A 142 -3.27 14.75 0.32
N PRO A 143 -3.51 15.58 -0.71
CA PRO A 143 -3.13 17.00 -0.67
C PRO A 143 -3.59 17.73 0.59
N SER A 144 -4.81 17.44 1.09
CA SER A 144 -5.33 18.03 2.33
C SER A 144 -4.58 17.63 3.60
N VAL A 145 -3.93 16.46 3.61
CA VAL A 145 -3.11 16.00 4.74
C VAL A 145 -1.70 16.57 4.62
N CYS A 146 -1.18 16.65 3.40
CA CYS A 146 0.15 17.19 3.16
C CYS A 146 0.25 18.72 3.16
N GLY A 147 -0.87 19.44 3.09
CA GLY A 147 -0.88 20.89 3.25
C GLY A 147 -0.47 21.35 4.66
N GLY A 148 -0.44 20.44 5.65
CA GLY A 148 -0.35 20.80 7.06
C GLY A 148 -1.69 21.31 7.61
N PRO A 149 -1.81 21.57 8.93
CA PRO A 149 -2.89 22.41 9.47
C PRO A 149 -2.85 23.84 8.89
#